data_AF-A0A820P2C3-F1
#
_entry.id   AF-A0A820P2C3-F1
#
_cell.length_a   1.000
_cell.length_b   1.000
_cell.length_c   1.000
_cell.angle_alpha   90.00
_cell.angle_beta   90.00
_cell.angle_gamma   90.00
#
_symmetry.space_group_name_H-M   'P 1'
#
loop_
_entity.id
_entity.type
_entity.pdbx_description
1 polymer ?
#
loop_
_entity_poly.entity_id
_entity_poly.type
_entity_poly.pdbx_seq_one_letter_code
_entity_poly.pdbx_strand_id
1 'polypeptide(L)'
;LFEFNIGYKVLLTGTPLQNNLEELYHLLNFLQPEKFSDMDGFLKEFSDLAKDEKVAKLHDILGSHMLRRLKADVLKNMPTKSEFIVRVELSPIQKKYYRAILTKNFDALNVKGGGGQ
;
A
#
# COMPACT_ATOMS: atom_id res chain seq x y z
N LEU A 1 -13.57 17.17 7.42
CA LEU A 1 -13.34 16.50 8.73
C LEU A 1 -12.70 17.44 9.76
N PHE A 2 -11.71 18.25 9.36
CA PHE A 2 -11.06 19.21 10.26
C PHE A 2 -11.97 20.36 10.75
N GLU A 3 -13.11 20.59 10.07
CA GLU A 3 -14.12 21.59 10.45
C GLU A 3 -15.10 21.11 11.54
N PHE A 4 -15.08 19.82 11.88
CA PHE A 4 -15.96 19.26 12.90
C PHE A 4 -15.30 19.31 14.28
N ASN A 5 -16.03 19.82 15.28
CA ASN A 5 -15.61 19.73 16.67
C ASN A 5 -15.84 18.30 17.19
N ILE A 6 -14.77 17.49 17.15
CA ILE A 6 -14.78 16.08 17.51
C ILE A 6 -13.92 15.89 18.76
N GLY A 7 -14.52 15.35 19.84
CA GLY A 7 -13.79 15.05 21.08
C GLY A 7 -12.83 13.85 20.97
N TYR A 8 -13.20 12.82 20.20
CA TYR A 8 -12.39 11.61 20.00
C TYR A 8 -12.47 11.10 18.55
N LYS A 9 -11.33 10.76 17.96
CA LYS A 9 -11.22 10.22 16.60
C LYS A 9 -10.82 8.75 16.65
N VAL A 10 -11.53 7.90 15.90
CA VAL A 10 -11.22 6.48 15.76
C VAL A 10 -11.13 6.15 14.27
N LEU A 11 -10.03 5.54 13.84
CA LEU A 11 -9.82 5.05 12.48
C LEU A 11 -9.91 3.53 12.46
N LEU A 12 -10.64 2.99 11.47
CA LEU A 12 -10.75 1.55 11.23
C LEU A 12 -10.15 1.23 9.86
N THR A 13 -9.11 0.41 9.83
CA THR A 13 -8.46 -0.03 8.59
C THR A 13 -8.00 -1.48 8.70
N GLY A 14 -8.16 -2.24 7.62
CA GLY A 14 -7.68 -3.62 7.51
C GLY A 14 -6.19 -3.72 7.14
N THR A 15 -5.60 -2.65 6.64
CA THR A 15 -4.26 -2.60 6.05
C THR A 15 -3.59 -1.24 6.31
N PRO A 16 -3.27 -0.90 7.58
CA PRO A 16 -2.80 0.43 7.95
C PRO A 16 -1.44 0.82 7.35
N LEU A 17 -0.61 -0.16 6.98
CA LEU A 17 0.81 0.04 6.71
C LEU A 17 1.21 -0.36 5.27
N GLN A 18 0.32 -0.20 4.29
CA GLN A 18 0.47 -0.93 3.03
C GLN A 18 1.11 -0.19 1.86
N ASN A 19 1.13 1.15 1.69
CA ASN A 19 1.68 1.67 0.42
C ASN A 19 2.60 2.92 0.43
N ASN A 20 2.61 3.81 1.43
CA ASN A 20 3.57 4.94 1.47
C ASN A 20 3.71 5.53 2.90
N LEU A 21 4.90 6.02 3.26
CA LEU A 21 5.13 6.81 4.48
C LEU A 21 4.27 8.08 4.53
N GLU A 22 3.97 8.69 3.39
CA GLU A 22 3.06 9.84 3.29
C GLU A 22 1.65 9.49 3.76
N GLU A 23 1.15 8.33 3.35
CA GLU A 23 -0.19 7.86 3.72
C GLU A 23 -0.25 7.60 5.23
N LEU A 24 0.80 7.02 5.79
CA LEU A 24 0.95 6.83 7.23
C LEU A 24 0.96 8.16 7.99
N TYR A 25 1.70 9.16 7.49
CA TYR A 25 1.74 10.49 8.06
C TYR A 25 0.34 11.12 8.10
N HIS A 26 -0.42 11.05 7.00
CA HIS A 26 -1.76 11.63 6.96
C HIS A 26 -2.72 10.98 7.97
N LEU A 27 -2.62 9.68 8.21
CA LEU A 27 -3.41 9.00 9.25
C LEU A 27 -3.02 9.48 10.66
N LEU A 28 -1.73 9.65 10.93
CA LEU A 28 -1.22 10.13 12.21
C LEU A 28 -1.56 11.61 12.45
N ASN A 29 -1.39 12.46 11.44
CA ASN A 29 -1.79 13.88 11.45
C ASN A 29 -3.31 14.02 11.67
N PHE A 30 -4.11 13.14 11.06
CA PHE A 30 -5.55 13.16 11.30
C PHE A 30 -5.90 12.87 12.76
N LEU A 31 -5.24 11.87 13.37
CA LEU A 31 -5.46 11.49 14.77
C LEU A 31 -4.94 12.55 15.74
N GLN A 32 -3.73 13.07 15.53
CA GLN A 32 -3.06 14.01 16.43
C GLN A 32 -2.29 15.10 15.64
N PRO A 33 -2.99 16.12 15.12
CA PRO A 33 -2.39 17.12 14.22
C PRO A 33 -1.31 17.96 14.90
N GLU A 34 -1.39 18.18 16.22
CA GLU A 34 -0.40 18.95 16.98
C GLU A 34 0.97 18.26 17.04
N LYS A 35 1.00 16.93 17.09
CA LYS A 35 2.22 16.13 17.18
C LYS A 35 2.82 15.86 15.80
N PHE A 36 1.97 15.74 14.79
CA PHE A 36 2.35 15.40 13.41
C PHE A 36 1.96 16.55 12.48
N SER A 37 2.57 17.71 12.66
CA SER A 37 2.29 18.93 11.88
C SER A 37 3.26 19.14 10.71
N ASP A 38 4.45 18.54 10.77
CA ASP A 38 5.52 18.66 9.78
C ASP A 38 5.70 17.35 8.99
N MET A 39 5.21 17.34 7.75
CA MET A 39 5.33 16.21 6.85
C MET A 39 6.78 16.02 6.38
N ASP A 40 7.46 17.10 6.01
CA ASP A 40 8.80 17.04 5.45
C ASP A 40 9.81 16.57 6.50
N GLY A 41 9.67 17.03 7.74
CA GLY A 41 10.44 16.55 8.89
C GLY A 41 10.23 15.05 9.14
N PHE A 42 8.96 14.61 9.12
CA PHE A 42 8.62 13.20 9.27
C PHE A 42 9.21 12.33 8.15
N LEU A 43 9.02 12.73 6.89
CA LEU A 43 9.58 12.00 5.75
C LEU A 43 11.11 12.00 5.77
N LYS A 44 11.76 13.09 6.14
CA LYS A 44 13.23 13.13 6.29
C LYS A 44 13.73 12.20 7.38
N GLU A 45 13.01 12.15 8.51
CA GLU A 45 13.34 11.25 9.61
C GLU A 45 13.21 9.78 9.20
N PHE A 46 12.12 9.42 8.51
CA PHE A 46 11.75 8.03 8.22
C PHE A 46 12.02 7.54 6.78
N SER A 47 12.47 8.38 5.84
CA SER A 47 12.71 8.02 4.42
C SER A 47 13.70 6.88 4.20
N ASP A 48 14.67 6.71 5.10
CA ASP A 48 15.65 5.63 5.07
C ASP A 48 15.28 4.53 6.07
N LEU A 49 14.18 3.81 5.79
CA LEU A 49 13.70 2.69 6.61
C LEU A 49 14.60 1.45 6.57
N ALA A 50 15.75 1.50 5.88
CA ALA A 50 16.70 0.38 5.83
C ALA A 50 17.40 0.12 7.17
N LYS A 51 17.25 1.01 8.16
CA LYS A 51 17.81 0.87 9.50
C LYS A 51 16.75 0.36 10.48
N ASP A 52 16.98 -0.82 11.03
CA ASP A 52 16.12 -1.47 12.02
C ASP A 52 15.72 -0.54 13.18
N GLU A 53 16.62 0.36 13.59
CA GLU A 53 16.38 1.33 14.67
C GLU A 53 15.25 2.33 14.34
N LYS A 54 15.15 2.79 13.09
CA LYS A 54 14.08 3.72 12.67
C LYS A 54 12.74 3.02 12.56
N VAL A 55 12.76 1.76 12.12
CA VAL A 55 11.57 0.90 12.07
C VAL A 55 11.04 0.65 13.48
N ALA A 56 11.92 0.36 14.45
CA ALA A 56 11.55 0.23 15.86
C ALA A 56 10.93 1.52 16.41
N LYS A 57 11.56 2.67 16.17
CA LYS A 57 11.03 3.97 16.60
C LYS A 57 9.64 4.27 16.01
N LEU A 58 9.45 3.96 14.73
CA LEU A 58 8.14 4.10 14.08
C LEU A 58 7.10 3.17 14.71
N HIS A 59 7.48 1.93 15.02
CA HIS A 59 6.61 0.99 15.72
C HIS A 59 6.21 1.46 17.12
N ASP A 60 7.11 2.08 17.88
CA ASP A 60 6.79 2.63 19.21
C ASP A 60 5.79 3.79 19.11
N ILE A 61 5.99 4.69 18.14
CA ILE A 61 5.04 5.78 17.86
C ILE A 61 3.67 5.21 17.51
N LEU A 62 3.62 4.20 16.64
CA LEU A 62 2.38 3.55 16.22
C LEU A 62 1.73 2.75 17.35
N GLY A 63 2.50 2.13 18.23
CA GLY A 63 2.00 1.25 19.29
C GLY A 63 1.03 1.95 20.26
N SER A 64 1.23 3.25 20.50
CA SER A 64 0.32 4.05 21.33
C SER A 64 -1.00 4.42 20.65
N HIS A 65 -1.08 4.34 19.32
CA HIS A 65 -2.23 4.78 18.51
C HIS A 65 -2.96 3.64 17.79
N MET A 66 -2.29 2.52 17.57
CA MET A 66 -2.75 1.44 16.72
C MET A 66 -2.84 0.13 17.50
N LEU A 67 -4.05 -0.43 17.55
CA LEU A 67 -4.26 -1.81 17.97
C LEU A 67 -4.32 -2.72 16.73
N ARG A 68 -3.30 -3.55 16.54
CA ARG A 68 -3.23 -4.53 15.44
C ARG A 68 -3.23 -5.95 15.99
N ARG A 69 -4.05 -6.83 15.42
CA ARG A 69 -4.07 -8.28 15.72
C ARG A 69 -3.97 -9.06 14.42
N LEU A 70 -3.16 -10.12 14.38
CA LEU A 70 -3.11 -11.04 13.25
C LEU A 70 -4.14 -12.16 13.44
N LYS A 71 -4.62 -12.73 12.33
CA LYS A 71 -5.50 -13.92 12.40
C LYS A 71 -4.83 -15.07 13.13
N ALA A 72 -3.51 -15.25 12.97
CA ALA A 72 -2.73 -16.25 13.68
C ALA A 72 -2.74 -16.05 15.20
N ASP A 73 -2.73 -14.81 15.68
CA ASP A 73 -2.73 -14.49 17.12
C ASP A 73 -4.07 -14.83 17.79
N VAL A 74 -5.17 -14.77 17.02
CA VAL A 74 -6.54 -14.85 17.55
C VAL A 74 -7.21 -16.20 17.25
N LEU A 75 -6.92 -16.82 16.12
CA LEU A 75 -7.66 -17.97 15.59
C LEU A 75 -6.79 -19.24 15.61
N LYS A 76 -6.60 -19.82 16.80
CA LYS A 76 -5.74 -21.00 17.04
C LYS A 76 -6.15 -22.28 16.28
N ASN A 77 -7.42 -22.38 15.89
CA ASN A 77 -7.98 -23.56 15.19
C ASN A 77 -8.28 -23.28 13.70
N MET A 78 -7.72 -22.22 13.12
CA MET A 78 -7.92 -21.90 11.71
C MET A 78 -7.00 -22.76 10.82
N PRO A 79 -7.50 -23.36 9.73
CA PRO A 79 -6.64 -24.03 8.75
C PRO A 79 -5.56 -23.09 8.23
N THR A 80 -4.35 -23.60 8.02
CA THR A 80 -3.24 -22.79 7.50
C THR A 80 -3.54 -22.35 6.06
N LYS A 81 -3.20 -21.10 5.74
CA LYS A 81 -3.25 -20.60 4.36
C LYS A 81 -2.05 -21.21 3.60
N SER A 82 -2.33 -21.97 2.55
CA SER A 82 -1.31 -22.40 1.60
C SER A 82 -1.29 -21.47 0.39
N GLU A 83 -0.10 -21.07 -0.03
CA GLU A 83 0.10 -20.17 -1.18
C GLU A 83 0.96 -20.88 -2.21
N PHE A 84 0.47 -20.98 -3.44
CA PHE A 84 1.12 -21.68 -4.53
C PHE A 84 1.30 -20.74 -5.71
N ILE A 85 2.56 -20.58 -6.16
CA ILE A 85 2.87 -19.83 -7.36
C ILE A 85 2.90 -20.81 -8.53
N VAL A 86 1.82 -20.84 -9.31
CA VAL A 86 1.76 -21.63 -10.54
C VAL A 86 2.34 -20.80 -11.67
N ARG A 87 3.58 -21.13 -12.07
CA ARG A 87 4.22 -20.49 -13.22
C ARG A 87 3.60 -21.03 -14.50
N VAL A 88 3.19 -20.13 -15.39
CA VAL A 88 2.61 -20.49 -16.69
C VAL A 88 3.42 -19.87 -17.82
N GLU A 89 3.48 -20.56 -18.95
CA GLU A 89 4.06 -19.99 -20.16
C GLU A 89 3.02 -19.22 -20.96
N LEU A 90 3.45 -18.14 -21.62
CA LEU A 90 2.61 -17.46 -22.60
C LEU A 90 2.36 -18.38 -23.81
N SER A 91 1.09 -18.52 -24.18
CA SER A 91 0.70 -19.21 -25.42
C SER A 91 1.26 -18.49 -26.66
N PRO A 92 1.34 -19.14 -27.83
CA PRO A 92 1.88 -18.52 -29.04
C PRO A 92 1.19 -17.20 -29.42
N ILE A 93 -0.13 -17.10 -29.24
CA ILE A 93 -0.89 -15.88 -29.52
C ILE A 93 -0.58 -14.77 -28.50
N GLN A 94 -0.47 -15.11 -27.22
CA GLN A 94 -0.08 -14.16 -26.18
C GLN A 94 1.35 -13.66 -26.39
N LYS A 95 2.29 -14.52 -26.78
CA LYS A 95 3.67 -14.14 -27.15
C LYS A 95 3.69 -13.15 -28.31
N LYS A 96 2.81 -13.34 -29.31
CA LYS A 96 2.66 -12.40 -30.46
C LYS A 96 2.22 -11.01 -30.00
N TYR A 97 1.16 -10.93 -29.19
CA TYR A 97 0.69 -9.65 -28.64
C TYR A 97 1.69 -9.02 -27.68
N TYR A 98 2.31 -9.81 -26.81
CA TYR A 98 3.33 -9.34 -25.88
C TYR A 98 4.52 -8.71 -26.62
N ARG A 99 5.00 -9.33 -27.70
CA ARG A 99 6.02 -8.74 -28.59
C ARG A 99 5.54 -7.46 -29.25
N ALA A 100 4.32 -7.44 -29.79
CA ALA A 100 3.76 -6.25 -30.44
C ALA A 100 3.63 -5.06 -29.47
N ILE A 101 3.30 -5.30 -28.20
CA ILE A 101 3.28 -4.29 -27.14
C ILE A 101 4.69 -3.78 -26.86
N LEU A 102 5.66 -4.69 -26.66
CA LEU A 102 7.05 -4.31 -26.39
C LEU A 102 7.68 -3.50 -27.53
N THR A 103 7.37 -3.83 -28.78
CA THR A 103 7.87 -3.10 -29.96
C THR A 103 7.02 -1.89 -30.34
N LYS A 104 6.00 -1.55 -29.53
CA LYS A 104 5.05 -0.45 -29.78
C LYS A 104 4.43 -0.52 -31.19
N ASN A 105 4.16 -1.72 -31.68
CA ASN A 105 3.57 -1.92 -33.00
C ASN A 105 2.04 -1.71 -32.95
N PHE A 106 1.62 -0.45 -32.99
CA PHE A 106 0.22 -0.05 -32.91
C PHE A 106 -0.63 -0.58 -34.08
N ASP A 107 -0.04 -0.79 -35.27
CA ASP A 107 -0.75 -1.31 -36.44
C ASP A 107 -1.17 -2.78 -36.26
N ALA A 108 -0.33 -3.58 -35.59
CA ALA A 108 -0.63 -4.97 -35.28
C ALA A 108 -1.59 -5.13 -34.07
N LEU A 109 -1.73 -4.08 -33.26
CA LEU A 109 -2.58 -4.04 -32.06
C LEU A 109 -3.95 -3.42 -32.33
N ASN A 110 -4.05 -2.53 -33.32
CA ASN A 110 -5.30 -1.91 -33.71
C ASN A 110 -6.13 -2.88 -34.57
N VAL A 111 -7.26 -3.33 -34.02
CA VAL A 111 -8.32 -3.92 -34.84
C VAL A 111 -8.81 -2.81 -35.76
N LYS A 112 -8.75 -3.00 -37.07
CA LYS A 112 -9.16 -2.04 -38.11
C LYS A 112 -10.64 -1.63 -37.96
N GLY A 113 -10.96 -0.76 -37.00
CA GLY A 113 -12.35 -0.44 -36.66
C GLY A 113 -12.58 0.66 -35.62
N GLY A 114 -11.70 1.67 -35.50
CA GLY A 114 -12.00 2.79 -34.58
C GLY A 114 -10.91 3.83 -34.35
N GLY A 115 -10.30 4.33 -35.42
CA GLY A 115 -9.41 5.51 -35.38
C GLY A 115 -9.80 6.47 -36.48
N GLY A 116 -11.06 6.91 -36.46
CA GLY A 116 -11.65 7.81 -37.44
C GLY A 116 -12.44 8.90 -36.73
N GLN A 117 -11.72 9.87 -36.17
CA GLN A 117 -12.03 11.31 -36.19
C GLN A 117 -10.83 12.07 -35.62
#